data_AF-A0A349CJ41-F1
#
_entry.id   AF-A0A349CJ41-F1
#
_cell.length_a   1.000
_cell.length_b   1.000
_cell.length_c   1.000
_cell.angle_alpha   90.00
_cell.angle_beta   90.00
_cell.angle_gamma   90.00
#
_symmetry.space_group_name_H-M   'P 1'
#
loop_
_entity.id
_entity.type
_entity.pdbx_description
1 polymer ?
#
loop_
_entity_poly.entity_id
_entity_poly.type
_entity_poly.pdbx_seq_one_letter_code
_entity_poly.pdbx_strand_id
1 'polypeptide(L)'
;MKIMEETIWHPSQVLEKQADGSMIMTLNITDTQDFYSWILGWGEKVEVLEPQEIRAKVIDTLKKCKKFTRRDRVFDTGVSQE
;
A
#
# COMPACT_ATOMS: atom_id res chain seq x y z
N MET A 1 -13.38 1.34 6.04
CA MET A 1 -12.28 0.83 5.20
C MET A 1 -12.84 -0.12 4.14
N LYS A 2 -13.76 0.37 3.28
CA LYS A 2 -14.63 -0.49 2.46
C LYS A 2 -13.93 -1.09 1.23
N ILE A 3 -13.06 -0.30 0.59
CA ILE A 3 -12.28 -0.70 -0.60
C ILE A 3 -11.38 -1.92 -0.34
N MET A 4 -10.77 -2.00 0.85
CA MET A 4 -9.85 -3.09 1.18
C MET A 4 -10.58 -4.43 1.36
N GLU A 5 -11.86 -4.43 1.78
CA GLU A 5 -12.67 -5.64 1.92
C GLU A 5 -13.30 -6.08 0.59
N GLU A 6 -13.60 -5.13 -0.30
CA GLU A 6 -14.28 -5.38 -1.58
C GLU A 6 -13.32 -5.66 -2.73
N THR A 7 -12.04 -5.33 -2.57
CA THR A 7 -11.02 -5.48 -3.61
C THR A 7 -10.01 -6.57 -3.26
N ILE A 8 -9.86 -7.53 -4.17
CA ILE A 8 -8.79 -8.53 -4.10
C ILE A 8 -7.62 -8.01 -4.94
N TRP A 9 -6.55 -7.56 -4.27
CA TRP A 9 -5.35 -7.04 -4.93
C TRP A 9 -4.36 -8.13 -5.31
N HIS A 10 -4.38 -9.26 -4.59
CA HIS A 10 -3.50 -10.39 -4.84
C HIS A 10 -4.17 -11.71 -4.43
N PRO A 11 -3.92 -12.83 -5.13
CA PRO A 11 -4.52 -14.13 -4.78
C PRO A 11 -4.17 -14.64 -3.38
N SER A 12 -3.01 -14.26 -2.83
CA SER A 12 -2.59 -14.64 -1.47
C SER A 12 -3.07 -13.68 -0.37
N GLN A 13 -3.93 -12.72 -0.72
CA GLN A 13 -4.45 -11.73 0.22
C GLN A 13 -5.26 -12.39 1.33
N VAL A 14 -4.87 -12.11 2.56
CA VAL A 14 -5.62 -12.47 3.77
C VAL A 14 -5.92 -11.19 4.53
N LEU A 15 -7.19 -11.03 4.94
CA LEU A 15 -7.66 -9.88 5.69
C LEU A 15 -8.07 -10.31 7.09
N GLU A 16 -7.58 -9.59 8.10
CA GLU A 16 -7.91 -9.81 9.50
C GLU A 16 -8.42 -8.51 10.14
N LYS A 17 -9.70 -8.51 10.52
CA LYS A 17 -10.33 -7.36 11.20
C LYS A 17 -9.90 -7.33 12.66
N GLN A 18 -9.46 -6.17 13.12
CA GLN A 18 -9.05 -5.97 14.49
C GLN A 18 -10.18 -5.37 15.32
N ALA A 19 -10.13 -5.58 16.64
CA ALA A 19 -11.16 -5.11 17.57
C ALA A 19 -11.25 -3.58 17.66
N ASP A 20 -10.18 -2.87 17.32
CA ASP A 20 -10.11 -1.40 17.28
C ASP A 20 -10.69 -0.79 15.99
N GLY A 21 -11.18 -1.63 15.07
CA GLY A 21 -11.71 -1.22 13.77
C GLY A 21 -10.65 -1.04 12.68
N SER A 22 -9.37 -1.32 12.98
CA SER A 22 -8.32 -1.44 11.97
C SER A 22 -8.39 -2.79 11.24
N MET A 23 -7.61 -2.95 10.18
CA MET A 23 -7.53 -4.19 9.42
C MET A 23 -6.08 -4.48 9.05
N ILE A 24 -5.66 -5.71 9.33
CA ILE A 24 -4.37 -6.24 8.90
C ILE A 24 -4.58 -6.96 7.57
N MET A 25 -3.77 -6.61 6.57
CA MET A 25 -3.74 -7.27 5.28
C MET A 25 -2.38 -7.95 5.11
N THR A 26 -2.40 -9.26 4.94
CA THR A 26 -1.19 -10.06 4.68
C THR A 26 -1.16 -10.45 3.21
N LEU A 27 -0.01 -10.24 2.57
CA LEU A 27 0.23 -10.54 1.17
C LEU A 27 1.53 -11.31 1.04
N ASN A 28 1.53 -12.40 0.26
CA ASN A 28 2.75 -13.07 -0.17
C ASN A 28 3.06 -12.67 -1.61
N ILE A 29 3.98 -11.71 -1.77
CA ILE A 29 4.33 -11.06 -3.04
C ILE A 29 5.86 -10.96 -3.14
N THR A 30 6.40 -11.01 -4.35
CA THR A 30 7.81 -10.77 -4.64
C THR A 30 8.20 -9.33 -4.38
N ASP A 31 9.37 -9.12 -3.76
CA ASP A 31 9.95 -7.81 -3.53
C ASP A 31 10.23 -7.06 -4.85
N THR A 32 9.34 -6.14 -5.26
CA THR A 32 9.38 -5.41 -6.54
C THR A 32 9.17 -3.91 -6.35
N GLN A 33 9.78 -3.09 -7.21
CA GLN A 33 9.66 -1.62 -7.16
C GLN A 33 8.21 -1.13 -7.32
N ASP A 34 7.41 -1.83 -8.11
CA ASP A 34 5.99 -1.50 -8.32
C ASP A 34 5.19 -1.70 -7.04
N PHE A 35 5.49 -2.75 -6.27
CA PHE A 35 4.84 -2.98 -4.97
C PHE A 35 5.13 -1.87 -3.97
N TYR A 36 6.38 -1.39 -3.88
CA TYR A 36 6.69 -0.22 -3.04
C TYR A 36 5.94 1.03 -3.50
N SER A 37 5.86 1.26 -4.82
CA SER A 37 5.14 2.40 -5.37
C SER A 37 3.64 2.34 -5.05
N TRP A 38 3.07 1.14 -5.07
CA TRP A 38 1.69 0.88 -4.66
C TRP A 38 1.49 1.16 -3.16
N ILE A 39 2.35 0.67 -2.27
CA ILE A 39 2.30 0.98 -0.82
C ILE A 39 2.35 2.49 -0.59
N LEU A 40 3.31 3.18 -1.24
CA LEU A 40 3.49 4.62 -1.09
C LEU A 40 2.29 5.42 -1.61
N GLY A 41 1.56 4.91 -2.59
CA GLY A 41 0.33 5.51 -3.12
C GLY A 41 -0.79 5.64 -2.06
N TRP A 42 -0.79 4.79 -1.05
CA TRP A 42 -1.75 4.88 0.07
C TRP A 42 -1.40 5.97 1.09
N GLY A 43 -0.15 6.42 1.11
CA GLY A 43 0.34 7.45 2.03
C GLY A 43 0.15 7.06 3.50
N GLU A 44 -0.40 7.98 4.30
CA GLU A 44 -0.60 7.79 5.75
C GLU A 44 -1.69 6.79 6.13
N LYS A 45 -2.45 6.26 5.17
CA LYS A 45 -3.59 5.35 5.43
C LYS A 45 -3.16 3.91 5.68
N VAL A 46 -1.90 3.57 5.43
CA VAL A 46 -1.38 2.20 5.54
C VAL A 46 -0.06 2.24 6.30
N GLU A 47 0.14 1.25 7.17
CA GLU A 47 1.40 1.00 7.84
C GLU A 47 1.91 -0.40 7.47
N VAL A 48 3.19 -0.50 7.12
CA VAL A 48 3.85 -1.81 6.92
C VAL A 48 4.30 -2.31 8.28
N LEU A 49 3.67 -3.39 8.76
CA LEU A 49 4.02 -4.03 10.03
C LEU A 49 5.28 -4.89 9.86
N GLU A 50 5.28 -5.78 8.86
CA GLU A 50 6.34 -6.74 8.56
C GLU A 50 6.43 -7.02 7.05
N PRO A 51 7.57 -7.53 6.55
CA PRO A 51 8.86 -7.66 7.23
C PRO A 51 9.56 -6.30 7.42
N GLN A 52 10.46 -6.23 8.41
CA GLN A 52 11.13 -4.98 8.80
C GLN A 52 11.94 -4.32 7.66
N GLU A 53 12.50 -5.13 6.75
CA GLU A 53 13.25 -4.64 5.60
C GLU A 53 12.39 -3.82 4.63
N ILE A 54 11.16 -4.26 4.36
CA ILE A 54 10.20 -3.55 3.50
C ILE A 54 9.81 -2.24 4.19
N ARG A 55 9.51 -2.30 5.49
CA ARG A 55 9.20 -1.10 6.29
C ARG A 55 10.34 -0.08 6.23
N ALA A 56 11.59 -0.52 6.36
CA ALA A 56 12.76 0.37 6.30
C ALA A 56 12.89 1.05 4.92
N LYS A 57 12.70 0.29 3.83
CA LYS A 57 12.72 0.84 2.46
C LYS A 57 11.61 1.86 2.20
N VAL A 58 10.38 1.60 2.69
CA VAL A 58 9.26 2.55 2.58
C VAL A 58 9.57 3.84 3.33
N ILE A 59 10.06 3.75 4.57
CA ILE A 59 10.45 4.92 5.37
C ILE A 59 11.58 5.72 4.71
N ASP A 60 12.61 5.04 4.19
CA ASP A 60 13.71 5.68 3.47
C ASP A 60 13.21 6.43 2.22
N THR A 61 12.30 5.80 1.47
CA THR A 61 11.69 6.42 0.29
C THR A 61 10.87 7.65 0.65
N LEU A 62 10.02 7.57 1.67
CA LEU A 62 9.24 8.71 2.17
C LEU A 62 10.13 9.88 2.63
N LYS A 63 11.27 9.58 3.27
CA LYS A 63 12.26 10.62 3.65
C LYS A 63 12.86 11.31 2.43
N LYS A 64 13.12 10.57 1.34
CA LYS A 64 13.65 11.10 0.08
C LYS A 64 12.60 11.89 -0.71
N CYS A 65 11.32 11.54 -0.61
CA CYS A 65 10.20 12.20 -1.28
C CYS A 65 9.95 13.66 -0.84
N LYS A 66 10.60 14.16 0.22
CA LYS A 66 10.52 15.58 0.65
C LYS A 66 10.86 16.61 -0.45
N LYS A 67 11.49 16.19 -1.55
CA LYS A 67 11.93 17.07 -2.64
C LYS A 67 10.96 17.19 -3.84
N PHE A 68 9.85 16.43 -3.87
CA PHE A 68 9.03 16.29 -5.08
C PHE A 68 7.58 16.76 -4.90
N THR A 69 7.38 18.00 -4.45
CA THR A 69 6.06 18.64 -4.56
C THR A 69 5.91 19.28 -5.95
N ARG A 70 5.43 18.51 -6.92
CA ARG A 70 4.76 19.06 -8.10
C ARG A 70 3.43 18.34 -8.29
N ARG A 71 2.35 19.11 -8.11
CA ARG A 71 0.96 18.74 -7.82
C ARG A 71 0.16 18.27 -9.06
N ASP A 72 0.80 17.62 -10.04
CA ASP A 72 0.16 17.41 -11.36
C ASP A 72 0.15 15.96 -11.85
N ARG A 73 0.04 14.96 -10.97
CA ARG A 73 -0.32 13.61 -11.41
C ARG A 73 -1.39 13.00 -10.51
N VAL A 74 -2.63 13.23 -10.92
CA VAL A 74 -3.76 12.35 -10.60
C VAL A 74 -3.42 10.99 -11.19
N PHE A 75 -3.11 10.00 -10.35
CA PHE A 75 -3.06 8.62 -10.79
C PHE A 75 -4.50 8.12 -10.80
N ASP A 76 -5.10 8.13 -11.99
CA ASP A 76 -6.30 7.38 -12.30
C ASP A 76 -5.95 5.90 -12.15
N THR A 77 -6.34 5.28 -11.04
CA THR A 77 -6.36 3.82 -10.95
C THR A 77 -7.51 3.37 -11.81
N GLY A 78 -7.23 3.14 -13.10
CA GLY A 78 -8.16 2.54 -14.04
C GLY A 78 -8.64 1.19 -13.49
N VAL A 79 -9.78 1.21 -12.83
CA VAL A 79 -10.61 0.03 -12.62
C VAL A 79 -11.32 -0.18 -13.95
N SER A 80 -10.67 -0.91 -14.85
CA SER A 80 -11.34 -1.47 -16.03
C SER A 80 -12.27 -2.58 -15.55
N GLN A 81 -13.55 -2.26 -15.38
CA GLN A 81 -14.61 -3.25 -15.48
C GLN A 81 -15.22 -3.12 -16.88
N GLU A 82 -14.96 -4.10 -17.73
CA GLU A 82 -15.83 -4.54 -18.83
C GLU A 82 -15.95 -6.06 -18.79
#